data_AF-A0A2W5ZDV2-F1
#
_entry.id   AF-A0A2W5ZDV2-F1
#
_cell.length_a   1.000
_cell.length_b   1.000
_cell.length_c   1.000
_cell.angle_alpha   90.00
_cell.angle_beta   90.00
_cell.angle_gamma   90.00
#
_symmetry.space_group_name_H-M   'P 1'
#
loop_
_entity.id
_entity.type
_entity.pdbx_description
1 polymer ?
#
loop_
_entity_poly.entity_id
_entity_poly.type
_entity_poly.pdbx_seq_one_letter_code
_entity_poly.pdbx_strand_id
1 'polypeptide(L)'
;MIARYGAASKLVLRGGVAKALVNKEVRLGKLGRSEEAISVFDDVIARFGAAGELALREQVARALVNKGVRLGHLGRREEATSVYDDVIARFGAHENTALKAIVANAKRLRRT
;
A
#
# COMPACT_ATOMS: atom_id res chain seq x y z
N MET A 1 17.14 29.84 -0.04
CA MET A 1 15.74 29.77 -0.53
C MET A 1 15.41 28.36 -1.06
N ILE A 2 15.50 27.27 -0.28
CA ILE A 2 15.20 25.90 -0.78
C ILE A 2 14.70 24.98 0.36
N ALA A 3 13.52 25.24 0.93
CA ALA A 3 12.89 24.30 1.89
C ALA A 3 11.37 24.14 1.74
N ARG A 4 10.68 25.04 1.03
CA ARG A 4 9.21 25.01 0.90
C ARG A 4 8.68 24.06 -0.19
N TYR A 5 9.48 23.75 -1.21
CA TYR A 5 9.03 22.87 -2.32
C TYR A 5 8.85 21.40 -1.89
N GLY A 6 9.74 20.87 -1.04
CA GLY A 6 9.66 19.46 -0.61
C GLY A 6 8.41 19.13 0.22
N ALA A 7 7.95 20.05 1.08
CA ALA A 7 6.78 19.83 1.92
C ALA A 7 5.46 19.88 1.12
N ALA A 8 5.35 20.80 0.15
CA ALA A 8 4.17 20.92 -0.70
C ALA A 8 4.01 19.70 -1.62
N SER A 9 5.09 19.27 -2.28
CA SER A 9 5.10 18.05 -3.11
C SER A 9 4.72 16.81 -2.30
N LYS A 10 5.23 16.71 -1.06
CA LYS A 10 4.92 15.61 -0.14
C LYS A 10 3.44 15.57 0.28
N LEU A 11 2.82 16.72 0.53
CA LEU A 11 1.39 16.81 0.87
C LEU A 11 0.48 16.51 -0.33
N VAL A 12 0.83 17.03 -1.51
CA VAL A 12 0.09 16.76 -2.76
C VAL A 12 0.16 15.28 -3.13
N LEU A 13 1.35 14.66 -3.03
CA LEU A 13 1.52 13.23 -3.26
C LEU A 13 0.75 12.38 -2.25
N ARG A 14 0.77 12.76 -0.96
CA ARG A 14 0.02 12.05 0.10
C ARG A 14 -1.49 12.14 -0.14
N GLY A 15 -2.00 13.32 -0.52
CA GLY A 15 -3.41 13.52 -0.85
C GLY A 15 -3.84 12.75 -2.10
N GLY A 16 -3.01 12.76 -3.15
CA GLY A 16 -3.27 12.04 -4.40
C GLY A 16 -3.32 10.52 -4.22
N VAL A 17 -2.34 9.95 -3.53
CA VAL A 17 -2.29 8.50 -3.26
C VAL A 17 -3.38 8.08 -2.28
N ALA A 18 -3.61 8.82 -1.20
CA ALA A 18 -4.67 8.50 -0.24
C ALA A 18 -6.06 8.54 -0.89
N LYS A 19 -6.33 9.56 -1.72
CA LYS A 19 -7.58 9.67 -2.49
C LYS A 19 -7.71 8.55 -3.51
N ALA A 20 -6.60 8.13 -4.14
CA ALA A 20 -6.58 6.99 -5.04
C ALA A 20 -6.88 5.67 -4.30
N LEU A 21 -6.36 5.47 -3.09
CA LEU A 21 -6.65 4.27 -2.28
C LEU A 21 -8.11 4.25 -1.80
N VAL A 22 -8.62 5.38 -1.26
CA VAL A 22 -9.98 5.50 -0.71
C VAL A 22 -11.07 5.40 -1.78
N ASN A 23 -10.94 6.14 -2.88
CA ASN A 23 -11.93 6.10 -3.98
C ASN A 23 -12.02 4.70 -4.61
N LYS A 24 -10.97 3.90 -4.42
CA LYS A 24 -10.79 2.62 -5.04
C LYS A 24 -11.34 1.48 -4.19
N GLU A 25 -11.14 1.48 -2.87
CA GLU A 25 -11.84 0.56 -1.96
C GLU A 25 -13.37 0.63 -2.16
N VAL A 26 -13.91 1.84 -2.33
CA VAL A 26 -15.35 2.07 -2.53
C VAL A 26 -15.85 1.60 -3.91
N ARG A 27 -15.10 1.82 -5.01
CA ARG A 27 -15.52 1.40 -6.36
C ARG A 27 -15.38 -0.09 -6.61
N LEU A 28 -14.41 -0.74 -5.98
CA LEU A 28 -14.03 -2.12 -6.32
C LEU A 28 -14.86 -3.19 -5.62
N GLY A 29 -15.47 -2.88 -4.47
CA GLY A 29 -16.43 -3.78 -3.83
C GLY A 29 -17.71 -3.99 -4.65
N LYS A 30 -17.99 -3.11 -5.62
CA LYS A 30 -19.29 -3.07 -6.32
C LYS A 30 -19.28 -3.50 -7.79
N LEU A 31 -18.13 -3.66 -8.44
CA LEU A 31 -18.07 -3.75 -9.91
C LEU A 31 -17.20 -4.87 -10.53
N GLY A 32 -16.67 -5.82 -9.75
CA GLY A 32 -15.87 -6.91 -10.33
C GLY A 32 -14.53 -6.50 -10.98
N ARG A 33 -14.10 -5.24 -10.84
CA ARG A 33 -12.88 -4.66 -11.44
C ARG A 33 -11.60 -4.96 -10.64
N SER A 34 -11.46 -6.17 -10.12
CA SER A 34 -10.37 -6.54 -9.20
C SER A 34 -8.97 -6.42 -9.81
N GLU A 35 -8.85 -6.59 -11.11
CA GLU A 35 -7.58 -6.65 -11.83
C GLU A 35 -7.06 -5.22 -12.05
N GLU A 36 -7.96 -4.32 -12.44
CA GLU A 36 -7.68 -2.90 -12.45
C GLU A 36 -7.32 -2.41 -11.06
N ALA A 37 -7.85 -3.06 -10.00
CA ALA A 37 -7.47 -2.78 -8.63
C ALA A 37 -5.98 -2.90 -8.40
N ILE A 38 -5.52 -4.11 -8.71
CA ILE A 38 -4.16 -4.58 -8.55
C ILE A 38 -3.21 -3.67 -9.35
N SER A 39 -3.55 -3.32 -10.58
CA SER A 39 -2.72 -2.46 -11.43
C SER A 39 -2.40 -1.08 -10.81
N VAL A 40 -3.34 -0.39 -10.15
CA VAL A 40 -2.98 0.90 -9.50
C VAL A 40 -2.16 0.69 -8.24
N PHE A 41 -2.37 -0.41 -7.50
CA PHE A 41 -1.47 -0.71 -6.38
C PHE A 41 -0.06 -0.95 -6.90
N ASP A 42 0.09 -1.66 -8.02
CA ASP A 42 1.37 -1.84 -8.70
C ASP A 42 1.99 -0.51 -9.14
N ASP A 43 1.20 0.41 -9.70
CA ASP A 43 1.69 1.76 -10.05
C ASP A 43 2.19 2.54 -8.82
N VAL A 44 1.48 2.47 -7.69
CA VAL A 44 1.88 3.13 -6.44
C VAL A 44 3.19 2.52 -5.92
N ILE A 45 3.29 1.19 -5.95
CA ILE A 45 4.49 0.46 -5.50
C ILE A 45 5.67 0.75 -6.44
N ALA A 46 5.46 0.80 -7.75
CA ALA A 46 6.51 1.08 -8.72
C ALA A 46 7.04 2.52 -8.59
N ARG A 47 6.14 3.50 -8.41
CA ARG A 47 6.53 4.92 -8.31
C ARG A 47 7.16 5.29 -6.97
N PHE A 48 6.72 4.66 -5.88
CA PHE A 48 7.11 5.09 -4.53
C PHE A 48 7.78 4.00 -3.69
N GLY A 49 7.98 2.79 -4.22
CA GLY A 49 8.49 1.64 -3.47
C GLY A 49 9.89 1.84 -2.88
N ALA A 50 10.70 2.71 -3.48
CA ALA A 50 12.04 3.07 -3.00
C ALA A 50 12.08 4.38 -2.19
N ALA A 51 10.92 5.02 -1.93
CA ALA A 51 10.87 6.30 -1.24
C ALA A 51 11.45 6.21 0.19
N GLY A 52 12.29 7.18 0.55
CA GLY A 52 12.85 7.30 1.90
C GLY A 52 11.88 7.97 2.88
N GLU A 53 10.95 8.77 2.36
CA GLU A 53 10.01 9.53 3.18
C GLU A 53 9.01 8.61 3.86
N LEU A 54 8.97 8.67 5.19
CA LEU A 54 8.05 7.89 6.02
C LEU A 54 6.60 7.94 5.53
N ALA A 55 6.11 9.12 5.16
CA ALA A 55 4.74 9.28 4.68
C ALA A 55 4.46 8.50 3.38
N LEU A 56 5.44 8.37 2.48
CA LEU A 56 5.30 7.58 1.25
C LEU A 56 5.46 6.09 1.54
N ARG A 57 6.39 5.72 2.43
CA ARG A 57 6.54 4.34 2.91
C ARG A 57 5.24 3.80 3.53
N GLU A 58 4.57 4.61 4.34
CA GLU A 58 3.23 4.27 4.88
C GLU A 58 2.20 4.01 3.78
N GLN A 59 2.18 4.83 2.70
CA GLN A 59 1.25 4.63 1.59
C GLN A 59 1.57 3.36 0.79
N VAL A 60 2.86 3.10 0.53
CA VAL A 60 3.31 1.87 -0.14
C VAL A 60 2.92 0.63 0.66
N ALA A 61 3.14 0.65 1.98
CA ALA A 61 2.79 -0.45 2.85
C ALA A 61 1.26 -0.72 2.84
N ARG A 62 0.43 0.34 2.83
CA ARG A 62 -1.03 0.20 2.68
C ARG A 62 -1.43 -0.36 1.31
N ALA A 63 -0.80 0.12 0.23
CA ALA A 63 -1.07 -0.35 -1.12
C ALA A 63 -0.76 -1.85 -1.26
N LEU A 64 0.36 -2.31 -0.70
CA LEU A 64 0.71 -3.73 -0.67
C LEU A 64 -0.32 -4.56 0.09
N VAL A 65 -0.71 -4.16 1.31
CA VAL A 65 -1.76 -4.89 2.07
C VAL A 65 -3.07 -4.97 1.29
N ASN A 66 -3.50 -3.86 0.68
CA ASN A 66 -4.74 -3.83 -0.09
C ASN A 66 -4.66 -4.67 -1.38
N LYS A 67 -3.50 -4.72 -2.03
CA LYS A 67 -3.23 -5.65 -3.14
C LYS A 67 -3.38 -7.10 -2.68
N GLY A 68 -2.77 -7.47 -1.55
CA GLY A 68 -2.88 -8.81 -0.97
C GLY A 68 -4.33 -9.20 -0.66
N VAL A 69 -5.11 -8.31 -0.03
CA VAL A 69 -6.53 -8.57 0.27
C VAL A 69 -7.31 -8.81 -1.02
N ARG A 70 -7.05 -8.02 -2.06
CA ARG A 70 -7.76 -8.17 -3.33
C ARG A 70 -7.41 -9.45 -4.07
N LEU A 71 -6.13 -9.84 -4.05
CA LEU A 71 -5.68 -11.13 -4.57
C LEU A 71 -6.36 -12.29 -3.83
N GLY A 72 -6.50 -12.19 -2.51
CA GLY A 72 -7.24 -13.15 -1.69
C GLY A 72 -8.71 -13.28 -2.11
N HIS A 73 -9.40 -12.17 -2.33
CA HIS A 73 -10.79 -12.16 -2.82
C HIS A 73 -10.93 -12.78 -4.22
N LEU A 74 -9.87 -12.80 -5.03
CA LEU A 74 -9.83 -13.46 -6.34
C LEU A 74 -9.43 -14.95 -6.26
N GLY A 75 -9.19 -15.49 -5.06
CA GLY A 75 -8.69 -16.85 -4.88
C GLY A 75 -7.19 -17.02 -5.17
N ARG A 76 -6.47 -15.93 -5.49
CA ARG A 76 -5.02 -15.92 -5.78
C ARG A 76 -4.20 -15.88 -4.49
N ARG A 77 -4.39 -16.89 -3.64
CA ARG A 77 -3.85 -16.92 -2.26
C ARG A 77 -2.33 -16.88 -2.20
N GLU A 78 -1.64 -17.61 -3.07
CA GLU A 78 -0.17 -17.64 -3.08
C GLU A 78 0.43 -16.26 -3.37
N GLU A 79 -0.14 -15.55 -4.34
CA GLU A 79 0.28 -14.18 -4.66
C GLU A 79 -0.05 -13.20 -3.54
N ALA A 80 -1.20 -13.36 -2.87
CA ALA A 80 -1.54 -12.57 -1.69
C ALA A 80 -0.50 -12.76 -0.57
N THR A 81 -0.14 -14.02 -0.26
CA THR A 81 0.88 -14.37 0.72
C THR A 81 2.23 -13.75 0.38
N SER A 82 2.66 -13.84 -0.88
CA SER A 82 3.90 -13.22 -1.35
C SER A 82 3.92 -11.71 -1.13
N VAL A 83 2.80 -11.03 -1.40
CA VAL A 83 2.66 -9.59 -1.16
C VAL A 83 2.71 -9.25 0.34
N TYR A 84 2.11 -10.06 1.21
CA TYR A 84 2.21 -9.84 2.66
C TYR A 84 3.63 -10.08 3.19
N ASP A 85 4.34 -11.07 2.65
CA ASP A 85 5.74 -11.31 2.97
C ASP A 85 6.62 -10.12 2.56
N ASP A 86 6.33 -9.49 1.42
CA ASP A 86 7.01 -8.27 0.97
C ASP A 86 6.79 -7.09 1.94
N VAL A 87 5.58 -6.92 2.49
CA VAL A 87 5.31 -5.92 3.55
C VAL A 87 6.17 -6.19 4.78
N ILE A 88 6.24 -7.45 5.22
CA ILE A 88 7.00 -7.84 6.41
C ILE A 88 8.50 -7.64 6.17
N ALA A 89 9.02 -8.02 5.01
CA ALA A 89 10.43 -7.86 4.66
C ALA A 89 10.85 -6.38 4.61
N ARG A 90 10.04 -5.53 3.97
CA ARG A 90 10.39 -4.11 3.77
C ARG A 90 10.19 -3.24 5.00
N PHE A 91 9.20 -3.55 5.84
CA PHE A 91 8.77 -2.65 6.93
C PHE A 91 8.84 -3.29 8.32
N GLY A 92 9.21 -4.58 8.43
CA GLY A 92 9.14 -5.34 9.67
C GLY A 92 10.08 -4.88 10.78
N ALA A 93 11.19 -4.23 10.44
CA ALA A 93 12.15 -3.67 11.38
C ALA A 93 11.90 -2.17 11.70
N HIS A 94 10.83 -1.57 11.16
CA HIS A 94 10.61 -0.14 11.30
C HIS A 94 9.97 0.20 12.65
N GLU A 95 10.53 1.19 13.36
CA GLU A 95 10.04 1.59 14.68
C GLU A 95 8.79 2.49 14.66
N ASN A 96 8.33 2.89 13.48
CA ASN A 96 7.19 3.76 13.35
C ASN A 96 5.87 3.03 13.66
N THR A 97 5.04 3.61 14.52
CA THR A 97 3.79 3.03 15.01
C THR A 97 2.81 2.65 13.89
N ALA A 98 2.67 3.49 12.85
CA ALA A 98 1.77 3.22 11.75
C ALA A 98 2.25 2.03 10.90
N LEU A 99 3.55 1.98 10.60
CA LEU A 99 4.15 0.84 9.89
C LEU A 99 4.07 -0.45 10.71
N LYS A 100 4.31 -0.39 12.02
CA LYS A 100 4.13 -1.55 12.93
C LYS A 100 2.71 -2.11 12.87
N ALA A 101 1.70 -1.25 12.89
CA ALA A 101 0.30 -1.67 12.76
C ALA A 101 0.02 -2.34 11.40
N ILE A 102 0.56 -1.78 10.31
CA ILE A 102 0.39 -2.35 8.96
C ILE A 102 1.09 -3.71 8.85
N VAL A 103 2.31 -3.85 9.37
CA VAL A 103 3.05 -5.12 9.39
C VAL A 103 2.32 -6.16 10.25
N ALA A 104 1.79 -5.77 11.41
CA ALA A 104 0.99 -6.67 12.23
C ALA A 104 -0.26 -7.17 11.49
N ASN A 105 -0.91 -6.30 10.71
CA ASN A 105 -2.02 -6.69 9.85
C ASN A 105 -1.58 -7.67 8.75
N ALA A 106 -0.49 -7.37 8.04
CA ALA A 106 0.06 -8.26 7.02
C ALA A 106 0.40 -9.66 7.59
N LYS A 107 0.99 -9.72 8.80
CA LYS A 107 1.26 -10.99 9.51
C LYS A 107 0.01 -11.80 9.82
N ARG A 108 -1.13 -11.14 10.10
CA ARG A 108 -2.41 -11.81 10.34
C ARG A 108 -2.99 -12.34 9.02
N LEU A 109 -3.03 -11.50 7.99
CA LEU A 109 -3.58 -11.84 6.67
C LEU A 109 -2.76 -12.90 5.92
N ARG A 110 -1.46 -12.99 6.18
CA ARG A 110 -0.61 -14.07 5.66
C ARG A 110 -1.04 -15.47 6.13
N ARG A 111 -1.75 -15.55 7.26
CA ARG A 111 -2.15 -16.83 7.90
C ARG A 111 -3.56 -17.30 7.52
N THR A 112 -4.29 -16.52 6.73
CA THR A 112 -5.67 -16.79 6.30
C THR A 112 -5.72 -17.29 4.86
#